data_AF-R9IVQ0-F1
#
_entry.id   AF-R9IVQ0-F1
#
_cell.length_a   1.000
_cell.length_b   1.000
_cell.length_c   1.000
_cell.angle_alpha   90.00
_cell.angle_beta   90.00
_cell.angle_gamma   90.00
#
_symmetry.space_group_name_H-M   'P 1'
#
loop_
_entity.id
_entity.type
_entity.pdbx_description
1 polymer ?
#
loop_
_entity_poly.entity_id
_entity_poly.type
_entity_poly.pdbx_seq_one_letter_code
_entity_poly.pdbx_strand_id
1 'polypeptide(L)'
;MFQEILKNYIDAFFKVYEEDGKSLPKLPYDEDEPSSLYVGEIDEEGWIEWQYVPVDRILDFSELEEEYAIHLSEELKEYYNSFYFLELCGFWNNKCIMLDKIDAATDVLDDFRSVLNEQEDMIEIGSMDSYASVFVKFVSGRVVLYDWEFEEEAVLADSLSEFFTKLKVRMDQVE
;
A
#
# COMPACT_ATOMS: atom_id res chain seq x y z
N MET A 1 10.20 7.95 -10.98
CA MET A 1 10.83 8.66 -9.82
C MET A 1 10.20 8.14 -8.54
N PHE A 2 8.88 7.97 -8.52
CA PHE A 2 8.16 7.40 -7.40
C PHE A 2 8.54 5.94 -7.10
N GLN A 3 8.73 5.08 -8.11
CA GLN A 3 9.17 3.68 -7.87
C GLN A 3 10.44 3.57 -7.02
N GLU A 4 11.42 4.46 -7.18
CA GLU A 4 12.63 4.48 -6.35
C GLU A 4 12.34 4.89 -4.89
N ILE A 5 11.42 5.84 -4.70
CA ILE A 5 10.97 6.29 -3.37
C ILE A 5 10.26 5.14 -2.64
N LEU A 6 9.31 4.49 -3.32
CA LEU A 6 8.62 3.33 -2.77
C LEU A 6 9.59 2.20 -2.44
N LYS A 7 10.54 1.91 -3.34
CA LYS A 7 11.58 0.91 -3.08
C LYS A 7 12.40 1.25 -1.83
N ASN A 8 12.83 2.50 -1.69
CA ASN A 8 13.61 2.93 -0.53
C ASN A 8 12.83 2.76 0.78
N TYR A 9 11.52 3.04 0.76
CA TYR A 9 10.66 2.82 1.91
C TYR A 9 10.53 1.32 2.24
N ILE A 10 10.25 0.47 1.25
CA ILE A 10 10.14 -0.98 1.46
C ILE A 10 11.47 -1.56 1.94
N ASP A 11 12.60 -1.16 1.36
CA ASP A 11 13.93 -1.58 1.83
C ASP A 11 14.16 -1.19 3.29
N ALA A 12 13.78 0.04 3.68
CA ALA A 12 13.87 0.49 5.05
C ALA A 12 12.98 -0.32 5.99
N PHE A 13 11.77 -0.70 5.55
CA PHE A 13 10.85 -1.54 6.30
C PHE A 13 11.46 -2.92 6.55
N PHE A 14 11.95 -3.59 5.50
CA PHE A 14 12.61 -4.90 5.60
C PHE A 14 13.85 -4.87 6.51
N LYS A 15 14.61 -3.78 6.43
CA LYS A 15 15.82 -3.59 7.24
C LYS A 15 15.53 -3.57 8.75
N VAL A 16 14.36 -3.11 9.18
CA VAL A 16 13.95 -3.15 10.60
C VAL A 16 13.95 -4.60 11.12
N TYR A 17 13.37 -5.52 10.37
CA TYR A 17 13.29 -6.94 10.74
C TYR A 17 14.66 -7.63 10.65
N GLU A 18 15.49 -7.25 9.67
CA GLU A 18 16.86 -7.75 9.57
C GLU A 18 17.70 -7.33 10.80
N GLU A 19 17.58 -6.08 11.24
CA GLU A 19 18.32 -5.55 12.40
C GLU A 19 17.82 -6.13 13.73
N ASP A 20 16.50 -6.26 13.90
CA ASP A 20 15.89 -6.64 15.18
C ASP A 20 15.84 -8.15 15.39
N GLY A 21 15.59 -8.91 14.32
CA GLY A 21 15.34 -10.35 14.38
C GLY A 21 16.26 -11.20 13.52
N LYS A 22 17.09 -10.59 12.65
CA LYS A 22 17.83 -11.30 11.58
C LYS A 22 16.90 -12.16 10.71
N SER A 23 15.70 -11.66 10.47
CA SER A 23 14.66 -12.31 9.69
C SER A 23 14.12 -11.36 8.63
N LEU A 24 13.37 -11.91 7.68
CA LEU A 24 12.44 -11.11 6.89
C LEU A 24 11.19 -10.77 7.73
N PRO A 25 10.35 -9.84 7.27
CA PRO A 25 9.00 -9.66 7.81
C PRO A 25 8.22 -10.98 7.82
N LYS A 26 7.39 -11.15 8.86
CA LYS A 26 6.54 -12.34 9.04
C LYS A 26 5.09 -11.95 9.20
N LEU A 27 4.20 -12.83 8.76
CA LEU A 27 2.76 -12.76 9.01
C LEU A 27 2.18 -14.17 9.25
N PRO A 28 0.98 -14.30 9.85
CA PRO A 28 0.33 -15.60 10.02
C PRO A 28 0.13 -16.29 8.68
N TYR A 29 0.49 -17.57 8.57
CA TYR A 29 0.30 -18.32 7.33
C TYR A 29 -1.20 -18.46 7.02
N ASP A 30 -1.59 -18.07 5.81
CA ASP A 30 -2.94 -18.24 5.30
C ASP A 30 -3.00 -19.50 4.42
N GLU A 31 -3.73 -20.52 4.88
CA GLU A 31 -3.89 -21.78 4.15
C GLU A 31 -4.91 -21.68 3.00
N ASP A 32 -5.83 -20.73 3.09
CA ASP A 32 -6.89 -20.51 2.11
C ASP A 32 -6.40 -19.63 0.95
N GLU A 33 -5.51 -18.67 1.23
CA GLU A 33 -4.90 -17.76 0.25
C GLU A 33 -3.36 -17.85 0.21
N PRO A 34 -2.78 -18.96 -0.28
CA PRO A 34 -1.33 -19.11 -0.33
C PRO A 34 -0.69 -18.10 -1.30
N SER A 35 0.29 -17.35 -0.83
CA SER A 35 1.01 -16.35 -1.64
C SER A 35 2.31 -16.89 -2.23
N SER A 36 2.61 -16.45 -3.46
CA SER A 36 3.92 -16.67 -4.10
C SER A 36 5.06 -15.86 -3.45
N LEU A 37 4.74 -14.91 -2.58
CA LEU A 37 5.69 -14.06 -1.86
C LEU A 37 6.24 -14.70 -0.59
N TYR A 38 5.66 -15.83 -0.16
CA TYR A 38 6.13 -16.57 1.01
C TYR A 38 7.52 -17.17 0.79
N VAL A 39 8.32 -17.17 1.86
CA VAL A 39 9.71 -17.64 1.87
C VAL A 39 9.93 -18.56 3.07
N GLY A 40 10.57 -19.70 2.83
CA GLY A 40 10.95 -20.63 3.89
C GLY A 40 9.82 -21.55 4.33
N GLU A 41 9.82 -21.90 5.63
CA GLU A 41 8.86 -22.81 6.25
C GLU A 41 8.02 -22.06 7.30
N ILE A 42 6.82 -22.56 7.55
CA ILE A 42 5.96 -22.09 8.65
C ILE A 42 6.66 -22.44 9.97
N ASP A 43 6.81 -21.45 10.85
CA ASP A 43 7.42 -21.66 12.16
C ASP A 43 6.45 -22.30 13.18
N GLU A 44 6.96 -22.60 14.38
CA GLU A 44 6.18 -23.27 15.43
C GLU A 44 4.95 -22.46 15.90
N GLU A 45 4.93 -21.15 15.64
CA GLU A 45 3.84 -20.26 16.00
C GLU A 45 2.83 -20.08 14.86
N GLY A 46 3.04 -20.73 13.71
CA GLY A 46 2.18 -20.62 12.54
C GLY A 46 2.47 -19.39 11.66
N TRP A 47 3.64 -18.76 11.81
CA TRP A 47 4.04 -17.59 11.02
C TRP A 47 4.94 -18.00 9.87
N ILE A 48 4.91 -17.24 8.79
CA ILE A 48 5.75 -17.43 7.62
C ILE A 48 6.44 -16.13 7.22
N GLU A 49 7.70 -16.24 6.78
CA GLU A 49 8.44 -15.10 6.24
C GLU A 49 7.95 -14.77 4.83
N TRP A 50 8.06 -13.51 4.42
CA TRP A 50 7.73 -13.10 3.07
C TRP A 50 8.71 -12.07 2.51
N GLN A 51 8.76 -11.95 1.18
CA GLN A 51 9.57 -10.97 0.48
C GLN A 51 8.73 -10.18 -0.52
N TYR A 52 9.08 -8.91 -0.71
CA TYR A 52 8.52 -8.13 -1.80
C TYR A 52 9.26 -8.44 -3.11
N VAL A 53 8.58 -8.36 -4.24
CA VAL A 53 9.18 -8.55 -5.58
C VAL A 53 8.69 -7.48 -6.55
N PRO A 54 9.47 -7.08 -7.57
CA PRO A 54 8.95 -6.25 -8.65
C PRO A 54 7.76 -6.91 -9.34
N VAL A 55 6.76 -6.12 -9.71
CA VAL A 55 5.61 -6.59 -10.48
C VAL A 55 6.10 -7.08 -11.86
N ASP A 56 5.60 -8.23 -12.30
CA ASP A 56 5.94 -8.85 -13.60
C ASP A 56 4.89 -8.57 -14.70
N ARG A 57 3.75 -7.97 -14.33
CA ARG A 57 2.73 -7.43 -15.23
C ARG A 57 2.85 -5.91 -15.39
N ILE A 58 2.21 -5.38 -16.43
CA ILE A 58 1.97 -3.94 -16.56
C ILE A 58 0.46 -3.77 -16.73
N LEU A 59 -0.15 -3.11 -15.75
CA LEU A 59 -1.54 -2.68 -15.80
C LEU A 59 -1.63 -1.45 -16.71
N ASP A 60 -2.45 -1.57 -17.75
CA ASP A 60 -2.79 -0.47 -18.64
C ASP A 60 -4.13 0.15 -18.20
N PHE A 61 -4.07 1.39 -17.72
CA PHE A 61 -5.24 2.12 -17.27
C PHE A 61 -5.94 2.90 -18.39
N SER A 62 -5.42 2.88 -19.63
CA SER A 62 -5.93 3.72 -20.73
C SER A 62 -7.40 3.48 -21.04
N GLU A 63 -7.84 2.22 -21.05
CA GLU A 63 -9.25 1.87 -21.31
C GLU A 63 -10.17 2.43 -20.21
N LEU A 64 -9.73 2.33 -18.95
CA LEU A 64 -10.46 2.84 -17.80
C LEU A 64 -10.49 4.38 -17.79
N GLU A 65 -9.38 5.04 -18.10
CA GLU A 65 -9.32 6.50 -18.24
C GLU A 65 -10.26 7.01 -19.36
N GLU A 66 -10.34 6.29 -20.49
CA GLU A 66 -11.27 6.60 -21.58
C GLU A 66 -12.74 6.36 -21.20
N GLU A 67 -13.05 5.21 -20.59
CA GLU A 67 -14.39 4.80 -20.18
C GLU A 67 -15.04 5.81 -19.22
N TYR A 68 -14.28 6.27 -18.22
CA TYR A 68 -14.76 7.17 -17.19
C TYR A 68 -14.43 8.65 -17.45
N ALA A 69 -13.77 8.96 -18.57
CA ALA A 69 -13.33 10.30 -18.93
C ALA A 69 -12.51 10.99 -17.82
N ILE A 70 -11.62 10.24 -17.17
CA ILE A 70 -10.73 10.70 -16.10
C ILE A 70 -9.26 10.58 -16.53
N HIS A 71 -8.39 11.27 -15.81
CA HIS A 71 -6.94 11.07 -15.92
C HIS A 71 -6.40 10.76 -14.54
N LEU A 72 -5.94 9.52 -14.34
CA LEU A 72 -5.36 9.05 -13.10
C LEU A 72 -3.96 9.63 -12.93
N SER A 73 -3.62 9.99 -11.69
CA SER A 73 -2.27 10.43 -11.37
C SER A 73 -1.23 9.38 -11.74
N GLU A 74 -0.10 9.80 -12.32
CA GLU A 74 0.96 8.89 -12.75
C GLU A 74 1.54 8.09 -11.59
N GLU A 75 1.68 8.69 -10.41
CA GLU A 75 2.20 7.97 -9.23
C GLU A 75 1.26 6.87 -8.75
N LEU A 76 -0.06 7.05 -8.87
CA LEU A 76 -1.03 6.01 -8.54
C LEU A 76 -0.91 4.83 -9.50
N LYS A 77 -0.73 5.10 -10.80
CA LYS A 77 -0.46 4.05 -11.80
C LYS A 77 0.88 3.37 -11.55
N GLU A 78 1.91 4.12 -11.16
CA GLU A 78 3.22 3.58 -10.78
C GLU A 78 3.12 2.70 -9.52
N TYR A 79 2.31 3.06 -8.52
CA TYR A 79 2.11 2.31 -7.28
C TYR A 79 1.70 0.86 -7.52
N TYR A 80 0.62 0.64 -8.28
CA TYR A 80 0.14 -0.72 -8.58
C TYR A 80 1.00 -1.48 -9.60
N ASN A 81 1.94 -0.82 -10.27
CA ASN A 81 2.88 -1.41 -11.23
C ASN A 81 4.31 -1.58 -10.70
N SER A 82 4.57 -1.25 -9.43
CA SER A 82 5.94 -1.21 -8.89
C SER A 82 6.36 -2.52 -8.24
N PHE A 83 5.71 -2.89 -7.13
CA PHE A 83 6.09 -4.05 -6.31
C PHE A 83 4.87 -4.81 -5.81
N TYR A 84 5.00 -6.13 -5.73
CA TYR A 84 4.13 -6.98 -4.94
C TYR A 84 4.64 -7.06 -3.49
N PHE A 85 3.74 -6.96 -2.52
CA PHE A 85 4.01 -7.07 -1.09
C PHE A 85 2.77 -7.54 -0.33
N LEU A 86 2.96 -8.21 0.81
CA LEU A 86 1.86 -8.76 1.61
C LEU A 86 1.40 -7.87 2.75
N GLU A 87 2.31 -7.05 3.29
CA GLU A 87 1.99 -6.11 4.35
C GLU A 87 3.03 -5.00 4.31
N LEU A 88 2.60 -3.75 4.44
CA LEU A 88 3.51 -2.67 4.77
C LEU A 88 2.88 -1.85 5.88
N CYS A 89 3.70 -1.35 6.81
CA CYS A 89 3.21 -0.43 7.82
C CYS A 89 4.23 0.65 8.16
N GLY A 90 3.72 1.78 8.62
CA GLY A 90 4.56 2.88 9.04
C GLY A 90 3.82 3.88 9.90
N PHE A 91 4.58 4.76 10.53
CA PHE A 91 4.10 5.75 11.47
C PHE A 91 3.93 7.10 10.78
N TRP A 92 2.74 7.67 10.92
CA TRP A 92 2.40 9.02 10.53
C TRP A 92 1.92 9.79 11.77
N ASN A 93 2.69 10.80 12.21
CA ASN A 93 2.38 11.57 13.43
C ASN A 93 2.06 10.68 14.65
N ASN A 94 2.90 9.66 14.93
CA ASN A 94 2.75 8.67 16.01
C ASN A 94 1.57 7.70 15.87
N LYS A 95 0.85 7.71 14.75
CA LYS A 95 -0.20 6.73 14.45
C LYS A 95 0.30 5.73 13.42
N CYS A 96 0.02 4.44 13.63
CA CYS A 96 0.39 3.40 12.68
C CYS A 96 -0.60 3.43 11.50
N ILE A 97 -0.08 3.37 10.28
CA ILE A 97 -0.84 3.13 9.05
C ILE A 97 -0.40 1.76 8.57
N MET A 98 -1.38 0.88 8.35
CA MET A 98 -1.25 -0.38 7.64
C MET A 98 -1.65 -0.15 6.19
N LEU A 99 -0.83 -0.60 5.24
CA LEU A 99 -1.13 -0.53 3.81
C LEU A 99 -1.64 -1.89 3.33
N ASP A 100 -2.61 -1.84 2.42
CA ASP A 100 -3.24 -3.04 1.87
C ASP A 100 -2.26 -3.82 0.99
N LYS A 101 -2.36 -5.16 1.04
CA LYS A 101 -1.52 -6.04 0.23
C LYS A 101 -1.72 -5.76 -1.26
N ILE A 102 -0.64 -5.83 -2.03
CA ILE A 102 -0.69 -5.84 -3.49
C ILE A 102 0.01 -7.09 -3.96
N ASP A 103 -0.73 -8.02 -4.54
CA ASP A 103 -0.17 -9.28 -5.02
C ASP A 103 -0.70 -9.66 -6.42
N ALA A 104 -0.29 -10.84 -6.87
CA ALA A 104 -0.67 -11.36 -8.17
C ALA A 104 -2.19 -11.61 -8.30
N ALA A 105 -2.89 -11.85 -7.19
CA ALA A 105 -4.31 -12.14 -7.16
C ALA A 105 -5.19 -10.87 -7.10
N THR A 106 -4.64 -9.73 -6.68
CA THR A 106 -5.35 -8.44 -6.70
C THR A 106 -5.75 -8.03 -8.12
N ASP A 107 -7.06 -7.89 -8.40
CA ASP A 107 -7.60 -7.35 -9.65
C ASP A 107 -7.80 -5.84 -9.55
N VAL A 108 -6.68 -5.12 -9.63
CA VAL A 108 -6.64 -3.66 -9.48
C VAL A 108 -7.57 -2.93 -10.46
N LEU A 109 -7.71 -3.42 -11.70
CA LEU A 109 -8.56 -2.74 -12.68
C LEU A 109 -10.05 -2.90 -12.34
N ASP A 110 -10.45 -4.05 -11.82
CA ASP A 110 -11.82 -4.27 -11.35
C ASP A 110 -12.13 -3.47 -10.09
N ASP A 111 -11.17 -3.33 -9.17
CA ASP A 111 -11.30 -2.48 -7.98
C ASP A 111 -11.55 -1.02 -8.38
N PHE A 112 -10.75 -0.47 -9.30
CA PHE A 112 -10.96 0.89 -9.80
C PHE A 112 -12.31 1.07 -10.49
N ARG A 113 -12.74 0.10 -11.32
CA ARG A 113 -14.07 0.14 -11.96
C ARG A 113 -15.18 0.14 -10.92
N SER A 114 -15.06 -0.68 -9.89
CA SER A 114 -16.05 -0.77 -8.80
C SER A 114 -16.20 0.58 -8.11
N VAL A 115 -15.10 1.22 -7.70
CA VAL A 115 -15.10 2.55 -7.09
C VAL A 115 -15.68 3.62 -8.02
N LEU A 116 -15.28 3.63 -9.29
CA LEU A 116 -15.76 4.61 -10.26
C LEU A 116 -17.25 4.44 -10.60
N ASN A 117 -17.77 3.20 -10.60
CA ASN A 117 -19.19 2.92 -10.79
C ASN A 117 -20.05 3.47 -9.64
N GLU A 118 -19.48 3.57 -8.44
CA GLU A 118 -20.09 4.22 -7.27
C GLU A 118 -19.95 5.74 -7.30
N GLN A 119 -19.31 6.29 -8.33
CA GLN A 119 -19.03 7.73 -8.51
C GLN A 119 -18.06 8.31 -7.48
N GLU A 120 -17.25 7.45 -6.86
CA GLU A 120 -16.20 7.86 -5.94
C GLU A 120 -14.95 8.34 -6.69
N ASP A 121 -14.17 9.22 -6.06
CA ASP A 121 -13.02 9.89 -6.69
C ASP A 121 -11.66 9.49 -6.08
N MET A 122 -11.64 8.44 -5.26
CA MET A 122 -10.48 7.99 -4.52
C MET A 122 -10.50 6.48 -4.26
N ILE A 123 -9.32 5.86 -4.19
CA ILE A 123 -9.14 4.44 -3.90
C ILE A 123 -8.46 4.26 -2.55
N GLU A 124 -8.93 3.30 -1.76
CA GLU A 124 -8.30 2.92 -0.49
C GLU A 124 -6.96 2.22 -0.77
N ILE A 125 -5.94 2.53 0.03
CA ILE A 125 -4.62 1.89 -0.05
C ILE A 125 -4.15 1.35 1.30
N GLY A 126 -4.98 1.46 2.32
CA GLY A 126 -4.65 1.09 3.70
C GLY A 126 -5.57 1.72 4.72
N SER A 127 -5.28 1.45 5.99
CA SER A 127 -6.04 1.95 7.14
C SER A 127 -5.13 2.32 8.31
N MET A 128 -5.62 3.23 9.15
CA MET A 128 -4.97 3.62 10.39
C MET A 128 -5.60 2.87 11.58
N ASP A 129 -6.92 2.66 11.54
CA ASP A 129 -7.69 1.86 12.47
C ASP A 129 -9.04 1.46 11.84
N SER A 130 -9.97 0.91 12.62
CA SER A 130 -11.28 0.46 12.12
C SER A 130 -12.22 1.57 11.67
N TYR A 131 -11.90 2.83 11.94
CA TYR A 131 -12.72 4.00 11.62
C TYR A 131 -11.99 4.98 10.70
N ALA A 132 -10.70 4.80 10.44
CA ALA A 132 -9.92 5.72 9.62
C ALA A 132 -9.16 4.98 8.51
N SER A 133 -9.52 5.27 7.27
CA SER A 133 -8.95 4.68 6.06
C SER A 133 -8.09 5.68 5.28
N VAL A 134 -7.04 5.19 4.65
CA VAL A 134 -6.11 5.99 3.83
C VAL A 134 -6.44 5.80 2.36
N PHE A 135 -6.72 6.92 1.69
CA PHE A 135 -7.12 6.94 0.29
C PHE A 135 -6.14 7.74 -0.57
N VAL A 136 -6.12 7.44 -1.87
CA VAL A 136 -5.47 8.25 -2.90
C VAL A 136 -6.54 8.81 -3.84
N LYS A 137 -6.61 10.14 -3.96
CA LYS A 137 -7.50 10.82 -4.91
C LYS A 137 -7.03 10.55 -6.33
N PHE A 138 -7.92 10.06 -7.19
CA PHE A 138 -7.62 9.61 -8.55
C PHE A 138 -6.87 10.64 -9.39
N VAL A 139 -7.42 11.85 -9.51
CA VAL A 139 -6.89 12.88 -10.41
C VAL A 139 -5.74 13.66 -9.77
N SER A 140 -5.87 14.03 -8.49
CA SER A 140 -4.85 14.88 -7.84
C SER A 140 -3.63 14.10 -7.34
N GLY A 141 -3.77 12.79 -7.10
CA GLY A 141 -2.73 11.96 -6.49
C GLY A 141 -2.51 12.26 -5.00
N ARG A 142 -3.34 13.11 -4.38
CA ARG A 142 -3.26 13.41 -2.95
C ARG A 142 -3.58 12.19 -2.12
N VAL A 143 -2.83 12.02 -1.04
CA VAL A 143 -3.10 10.99 -0.03
C VAL A 143 -3.89 11.63 1.10
N VAL A 144 -5.06 11.08 1.40
CA VAL A 144 -5.98 11.58 2.42
C VAL A 144 -6.31 10.49 3.43
N LEU A 145 -6.59 10.90 4.66
CA LEU A 145 -7.19 10.07 5.69
C LEU A 145 -8.66 10.45 5.76
N TYR A 146 -9.55 9.47 5.66
CA TYR A 146 -10.98 9.67 5.88
C TYR A 146 -11.38 8.99 7.18
N ASP A 147 -11.92 9.77 8.12
CA ASP A 147 -12.46 9.31 9.40
C ASP A 147 -13.97 9.11 9.27
N TRP A 148 -14.40 7.85 9.29
CA TRP A 148 -15.79 7.43 9.18
C TRP A 148 -16.62 7.70 10.43
N GLU A 149 -15.99 7.87 11.61
CA GLU A 149 -16.71 8.21 12.83
C GLU A 149 -17.19 9.67 12.81
N PHE A 150 -16.35 10.57 12.30
CA PHE A 150 -16.64 12.01 12.24
C PHE A 150 -17.03 12.52 10.85
N GLU A 151 -16.97 11.68 9.82
CA GLU A 151 -17.15 12.05 8.41
C GLU A 151 -16.19 13.19 7.99
N GLU A 152 -14.93 13.10 8.42
CA GLU A 152 -13.90 14.12 8.19
C GLU A 152 -12.78 13.61 7.26
N GLU A 153 -12.40 14.44 6.29
CA GLU A 153 -11.24 14.20 5.42
C GLU A 153 -10.06 15.08 5.84
N ALA A 154 -8.89 14.48 6.02
CA ALA A 154 -7.63 15.18 6.29
C ALA A 154 -6.57 14.84 5.24
N VAL A 155 -5.96 15.86 4.65
CA VAL A 155 -4.84 15.65 3.70
C VAL A 155 -3.59 15.22 4.47
N LEU A 156 -3.07 14.03 4.14
CA LEU A 156 -1.78 13.55 4.67
C LEU A 156 -0.63 14.08 3.81
N ALA A 157 -0.72 13.96 2.49
CA ALA A 157 0.33 14.36 1.56
C ALA A 157 -0.23 14.84 0.22
N ASP A 158 0.50 15.71 -0.47
CA ASP A 158 0.11 16.19 -1.80
C ASP A 158 0.41 15.17 -2.91
N SER A 159 1.13 14.09 -2.62
CA SER A 159 1.50 13.01 -3.55
C SER A 159 1.89 11.72 -2.82
N LEU A 160 1.93 10.59 -3.53
CA LEU A 160 2.44 9.33 -2.99
C LEU A 160 3.95 9.42 -2.70
N SER A 161 4.71 10.10 -3.55
CA SER A 161 6.13 10.40 -3.30
C SER A 161 6.35 11.09 -1.96
N GLU A 162 5.55 12.11 -1.65
CA GLU A 162 5.63 12.81 -0.37
C GLU A 162 5.17 11.92 0.79
N PHE A 163 4.09 11.16 0.60
CA PHE A 163 3.59 10.22 1.60
C PHE A 163 4.65 9.21 2.03
N PHE A 164 5.23 8.46 1.08
CA PHE A 164 6.24 7.45 1.38
C PHE A 164 7.58 8.04 1.88
N THR A 165 7.87 9.31 1.59
CA THR A 165 9.05 9.99 2.15
C THR A 165 8.85 10.37 3.64
N LYS A 166 7.61 10.70 4.01
CA LYS A 166 7.25 11.12 5.37
C LYS A 166 6.91 9.93 6.27
N LEU A 167 6.34 8.86 5.72
CA LEU A 167 5.99 7.65 6.44
C LEU A 167 7.23 6.98 7.05
N LYS A 168 7.22 6.77 8.37
CA LYS A 168 8.38 6.23 9.11
C LYS A 168 8.22 4.75 9.40
N VAL A 169 9.27 3.97 9.23
CA VAL A 169 9.23 2.52 9.50
C VAL A 169 9.35 2.20 10.99
N ARG A 170 9.74 3.18 11.83
CA ARG A 170 9.78 3.05 13.29
C ARG A 170 9.21 4.28 13.99
N MET A 171 8.60 4.06 15.14
CA MET A 171 7.98 5.12 15.96
C MET A 171 9.01 6.07 16.59
N ASP A 172 10.23 5.59 16.87
CA ASP A 172 11.32 6.42 17.40
C ASP A 172 11.90 7.42 16.38
N GLN A 173 11.42 7.38 15.13
CA GLN A 173 11.76 8.32 14.06
C GLN A 173 10.72 9.43 13.88
N VAL A 174 9.71 9.52 14.76
CA VAL A 174 8.73 10.60 14.79
C VAL A 174 9.24 11.73 15.70
N GLU A 175 9.60 12.87 15.11
CA GLU A 175 9.96 14.10 15.84
C GLU A 175 8.73 14.95 16.20
#